data_AF-A0A972Z4G8-F1
#
_entry.id   AF-A0A972Z4G8-F1
#
_cell.length_a   1.000
_cell.length_b   1.000
_cell.length_c   1.000
_cell.angle_alpha   90.00
_cell.angle_beta   90.00
_cell.angle_gamma   90.00
#
_symmetry.space_group_name_H-M   'P 1'
#
loop_
_entity.id
_entity.type
_entity.pdbx_description
1 polymer ?
#
loop_
_entity_poly.entity_id
_entity_poly.type
_entity_poly.pdbx_seq_one_letter_code
_entity_poly.pdbx_strand_id
1 'polypeptide(L)'
;MLVEQSISIPLRRSASAAGDRAPRGPASATDGLLLVGHGSRCMISAEQMHRIGDQTQRALPDVIVEVGFLEMTDPPAGVVLDSLVARGCRRIVVLPLMLLGAGHAKSDVPAIVVESRLRYPNIDIVFGSPFGIVPELIEIAADNLAQVDAAGLPLVVIARGTSDPDANAEASKAGRLLAEWVDSGFLQMGFTGMTWPLTPDALDLVGHLGHRRVALFFWFLCNGKLIERAREQIAAFTERTGVEVVDAGYFGPDARLSAVIERRYREAVHGRPTVNCDTCAYRAPFPGVADKAGQPIGVGHSHLAAEHRHHHGHEHQVVAE
;
A
#
# COMPACT_ATOMS: atom_id res chain seq x y z
N MET A 1 -37.94 32.95 -28.19
CA MET A 1 -38.18 33.76 -26.98
C MET A 1 -37.82 32.89 -25.79
N LEU A 2 -36.54 32.79 -25.44
CA LEU A 2 -35.82 33.66 -24.51
C LEU A 2 -36.49 33.73 -23.13
N VAL A 3 -35.96 32.99 -22.17
CA VAL A 3 -35.64 33.52 -20.84
C VAL A 3 -34.33 32.85 -20.39
N GLU A 4 -33.22 33.53 -20.62
CA GLU A 4 -31.98 33.30 -19.88
C GLU A 4 -32.22 33.74 -18.43
N GLN A 5 -31.99 32.85 -17.45
CA GLN A 5 -31.82 33.26 -16.06
C GLN A 5 -30.36 33.04 -15.66
N SER A 6 -29.59 34.12 -15.79
CA SER A 6 -28.24 34.27 -15.27
C SER A 6 -28.27 34.21 -13.74
N ILE A 7 -27.74 33.14 -13.16
CA ILE A 7 -27.46 33.08 -11.72
C ILE A 7 -26.07 33.68 -11.48
N SER A 8 -26.06 34.96 -11.13
CA SER A 8 -24.88 35.70 -10.70
C SER A 8 -24.51 35.32 -9.26
N ILE A 9 -23.42 34.58 -9.07
CA ILE A 9 -22.85 34.31 -7.74
C ILE A 9 -21.98 35.52 -7.35
N PRO A 10 -22.27 36.24 -6.25
CA PRO A 10 -21.44 37.36 -5.82
C PRO A 10 -20.13 36.83 -5.21
N LEU A 11 -18.99 37.15 -5.85
CA LEU A 11 -17.67 36.99 -5.26
C LEU A 11 -17.54 37.92 -4.04
N ARG A 12 -17.63 37.36 -2.83
CA ARG A 12 -17.24 38.07 -1.60
C ARG A 12 -15.73 38.30 -1.64
N ARG A 13 -15.32 39.55 -1.86
CA ARG A 13 -14.05 40.08 -1.35
C ARG A 13 -14.21 40.25 0.17
N SER A 14 -13.38 39.57 0.97
CA SER A 14 -13.19 39.94 2.37
C SER A 14 -11.70 40.09 2.67
N ALA A 15 -11.35 41.37 2.80
CA ALA A 15 -10.23 42.00 3.47
C ALA A 15 -9.24 41.11 4.27
N SER A 16 -7.97 41.29 3.91
CA SER A 16 -6.79 41.03 4.72
C SER A 16 -6.84 41.78 6.05
N ALA A 17 -6.89 41.04 7.15
CA ALA A 17 -6.45 41.54 8.46
C ALA A 17 -5.06 40.95 8.74
N ALA A 18 -4.03 41.75 8.44
CA ALA A 18 -2.66 41.45 8.82
C ALA A 18 -2.52 41.65 10.34
N GLY A 19 -2.57 40.54 11.07
CA GLY A 19 -2.14 40.45 12.46
C GLY A 19 -0.67 40.04 12.50
N ASP A 20 0.15 40.93 13.03
CA ASP A 20 1.60 40.86 13.17
C ASP A 20 2.07 39.54 13.84
N ARG A 21 2.64 38.62 13.05
CA ARG A 21 3.36 37.44 13.58
C ARG A 21 4.84 37.76 13.57
N ALA A 22 5.39 38.00 14.76
CA ALA A 22 6.82 38.19 15.00
C ALA A 22 7.67 37.06 14.37
N PRO A 23 8.89 37.37 13.88
CA PRO A 23 9.72 36.39 13.20
C PRO A 23 10.34 35.44 14.25
N ARG A 24 9.92 34.17 14.24
CA ARG A 24 10.66 33.10 14.92
C ARG A 24 11.69 32.53 13.96
N GLY A 25 12.96 32.88 14.15
CA GLY A 25 14.11 32.24 13.51
C GLY A 25 14.21 30.74 13.88
N PRO A 26 14.98 29.95 13.11
CA PRO A 26 14.74 28.52 12.97
C PRO A 26 15.40 27.71 14.08
N ALA A 27 14.61 27.10 14.96
CA ALA A 27 14.90 25.71 15.29
C ALA A 27 14.49 24.93 14.04
N SER A 28 15.44 24.27 13.35
CA SER A 28 15.16 23.48 12.15
C SER A 28 13.92 22.64 12.44
N ALA A 29 12.80 22.95 11.79
CA ALA A 29 11.58 22.21 12.01
C ALA A 29 11.85 20.80 11.52
N THR A 30 11.98 19.86 12.43
CA THR A 30 12.23 18.46 12.07
C THR A 30 10.96 17.94 11.41
N ASP A 31 11.09 17.47 10.17
CA ASP A 31 10.00 16.80 9.50
C ASP A 31 9.88 15.38 10.06
N GLY A 32 8.67 14.84 10.11
CA GLY A 32 8.38 13.46 10.46
C GLY A 32 8.03 12.64 9.22
N LEU A 33 8.40 11.37 9.22
CA LEU A 33 7.97 10.37 8.25
C LEU A 33 7.41 9.17 9.01
N LEU A 34 6.09 8.98 8.87
CA LEU A 34 5.39 7.79 9.33
C LEU A 34 5.29 6.79 8.17
N LEU A 35 6.02 5.69 8.28
CA LEU A 35 5.90 4.54 7.39
C LEU A 35 4.78 3.63 7.90
N VAL A 36 3.74 3.42 7.09
CA VAL A 36 2.55 2.64 7.49
C VAL A 36 2.57 1.26 6.86
N GLY A 37 2.87 0.25 7.67
CA GLY A 37 2.70 -1.15 7.29
C GLY A 37 1.26 -1.62 7.48
N HIS A 38 0.86 -2.66 6.76
CA HIS A 38 -0.41 -3.34 7.05
C HIS A 38 -0.39 -3.99 8.44
N GLY A 39 0.74 -4.63 8.77
CA GLY A 39 0.92 -5.44 9.97
C GLY A 39 0.66 -6.92 9.72
N SER A 40 1.17 -7.76 10.59
CA SER A 40 1.16 -9.21 10.42
C SER A 40 1.37 -9.91 11.76
N ARG A 41 0.74 -11.09 11.92
CA ARG A 41 1.01 -11.99 13.04
C ARG A 41 2.38 -12.69 12.93
N CYS A 42 3.09 -12.52 11.82
CA CYS A 42 4.44 -13.06 11.62
C CYS A 42 5.48 -12.04 12.10
N MET A 43 6.23 -12.40 13.14
CA MET A 43 7.25 -11.53 13.75
C MET A 43 8.34 -11.10 12.76
N ILE A 44 8.72 -11.98 11.83
CA ILE A 44 9.72 -11.68 10.79
C ILE A 44 9.25 -10.53 9.90
N SER A 45 7.93 -10.44 9.64
CA SER A 45 7.35 -9.38 8.81
C SER A 45 7.56 -8.00 9.46
N ALA A 46 7.25 -7.90 10.76
CA ALA A 46 7.42 -6.66 11.52
C ALA A 46 8.90 -6.27 11.60
N GLU A 47 9.79 -7.22 11.89
CA GLU A 47 11.23 -6.99 11.93
C GLU A 47 11.77 -6.47 10.59
N GLN A 48 11.34 -7.06 9.47
CA GLN A 48 11.74 -6.60 8.14
C GLN A 48 11.24 -5.18 7.84
N MET A 49 10.01 -4.83 8.23
CA MET A 49 9.50 -3.47 8.08
C MET A 49 10.27 -2.45 8.94
N HIS A 50 10.63 -2.81 10.17
CA HIS A 50 11.49 -1.96 11.01
C HIS A 50 12.88 -1.78 10.40
N ARG A 51 13.49 -2.82 9.84
CA ARG A 51 14.78 -2.71 9.12
C ARG A 51 14.70 -1.76 7.93
N ILE A 52 13.59 -1.78 7.18
CA ILE A 52 13.35 -0.81 6.09
C ILE A 52 13.24 0.61 6.67
N GLY A 53 12.56 0.78 7.81
CA GLY A 53 12.50 2.04 8.56
C GLY A 53 13.88 2.55 8.97
N ASP A 54 14.72 1.69 9.55
CA ASP A 54 16.09 2.03 9.96
C ASP A 54 16.96 2.43 8.78
N GLN A 55 16.86 1.72 7.65
CA GLN A 55 17.56 2.08 6.41
C GLN A 55 17.09 3.44 5.89
N THR A 56 15.78 3.70 5.95
CA THR A 56 15.19 4.99 5.56
C THR A 56 15.65 6.13 6.46
N GLN A 57 15.72 5.91 7.79
CA GLN A 57 16.25 6.89 8.74
C GLN A 57 17.69 7.30 8.41
N ARG A 58 18.52 6.35 7.95
CA ARG A 58 19.89 6.64 7.49
C ARG A 58 19.92 7.46 6.19
N ALA A 59 18.97 7.23 5.28
CA ALA A 59 18.85 7.97 4.03
C ALA A 59 18.28 9.40 4.22
N LEU A 60 17.50 9.61 5.29
CA LEU A 60 16.88 10.89 5.64
C LEU A 60 17.32 11.34 7.06
N PRO A 61 18.57 11.79 7.26
CA PRO A 61 19.11 12.10 8.59
C PRO A 61 18.40 13.29 9.27
N ASP A 62 17.78 14.19 8.51
CA ASP A 62 17.09 15.38 9.00
C ASP A 62 15.58 15.14 9.26
N VAL A 63 15.10 13.91 9.05
CA VAL A 63 13.69 13.52 9.20
C VAL A 63 13.58 12.46 10.29
N ILE A 64 12.62 12.59 11.20
CA ILE A 64 12.31 11.53 12.16
C ILE A 64 11.48 10.47 11.45
N VAL A 65 12.06 9.28 11.24
CA VAL A 65 11.39 8.15 10.59
C VAL A 65 10.91 7.16 11.64
N GLU A 66 9.61 6.84 11.60
CA GLU A 66 9.00 5.86 12.49
C GLU A 66 8.11 4.90 11.69
N VAL A 67 7.97 3.66 12.15
CA VAL A 67 7.11 2.64 11.55
C VAL A 67 5.92 2.39 12.45
N GLY A 68 4.72 2.42 11.86
CA GLY A 68 3.48 2.05 12.53
C GLY A 68 2.62 1.14 11.65
N PHE A 69 1.65 0.47 12.26
CA PHE A 69 0.86 -0.55 11.56
C PHE A 69 -0.64 -0.24 11.61
N LEU A 70 -1.37 -0.73 10.61
CA LEU A 70 -2.83 -0.63 10.57
C LEU A 70 -3.50 -1.64 11.51
N GLU A 71 -2.98 -2.86 11.58
CA GLU A 71 -3.56 -3.94 12.38
C GLU A 71 -2.52 -4.99 12.80
N MET A 72 -2.87 -5.84 13.75
CA MET A 72 -2.14 -7.05 14.19
C MET A 72 -0.72 -6.86 14.77
N THR A 73 -0.14 -5.67 14.66
CA THR A 73 1.23 -5.37 15.08
C THR A 73 1.24 -4.00 15.74
N ASP A 74 1.96 -3.87 16.84
CA ASP A 74 2.19 -2.59 17.52
C ASP A 74 3.51 -1.95 17.06
N PRO A 75 3.64 -0.62 17.13
CA PRO A 75 2.61 0.35 17.53
C PRO A 75 1.59 0.65 16.42
N PRO A 76 0.33 0.98 16.75
CA PRO A 76 -0.65 1.44 15.78
C PRO A 76 -0.20 2.76 15.12
N ALA A 77 -0.44 2.90 13.81
CA ALA A 77 0.02 4.05 13.04
C ALA A 77 -0.46 5.41 13.60
N GLY A 78 -1.68 5.48 14.15
CA GLY A 78 -2.19 6.68 14.82
C GLY A 78 -1.36 7.08 16.04
N VAL A 79 -0.95 6.11 16.87
CA VAL A 79 -0.11 6.35 18.06
C VAL A 79 1.27 6.85 17.66
N VAL A 80 1.84 6.30 16.59
CA VAL A 80 3.13 6.76 16.06
C VAL A 80 3.02 8.20 15.54
N LEU A 81 1.93 8.53 14.84
CA LEU A 81 1.68 9.91 14.39
C LEU A 81 1.62 10.87 15.57
N ASP A 82 0.88 10.53 16.62
CA ASP A 82 0.76 11.37 17.82
C ASP A 82 2.13 11.56 18.49
N SER A 83 2.98 10.53 18.51
CA SER A 83 4.38 10.61 18.99
C SER A 83 5.23 11.58 18.15
N LEU A 84 5.12 11.54 16.82
CA LEU A 84 5.81 12.49 15.94
C LEU A 84 5.38 13.94 16.21
N VAL A 85 4.08 14.17 16.44
CA VAL A 85 3.57 15.50 16.84
C VAL A 85 4.13 15.92 18.19
N ALA A 86 4.13 15.04 19.18
CA ALA A 86 4.66 15.32 20.52
C ALA A 86 6.16 15.66 20.52
N ARG A 87 6.92 15.08 19.57
CA ARG A 87 8.34 15.38 19.34
C ARG A 87 8.59 16.72 18.62
N GLY A 88 7.53 17.46 18.29
CA GLY A 88 7.62 18.80 17.71
C GLY A 88 7.71 18.83 16.19
N CYS A 89 7.41 17.73 15.49
CA CYS A 89 7.39 17.71 14.03
C CYS A 89 6.32 18.68 13.51
N ARG A 90 6.69 19.58 12.58
CA ARG A 90 5.75 20.57 12.00
C ARG A 90 5.18 20.14 10.66
N ARG A 91 5.84 19.21 9.99
CA ARG A 91 5.32 18.46 8.86
C ARG A 91 5.47 16.98 9.16
N ILE A 92 4.46 16.18 8.82
CA ILE A 92 4.50 14.72 8.92
C ILE A 92 4.04 14.13 7.60
N VAL A 93 4.91 13.40 6.91
CA VAL A 93 4.53 12.61 5.74
C VAL A 93 4.12 11.22 6.20
N VAL A 94 2.93 10.77 5.79
CA VAL A 94 2.40 9.44 6.06
C VAL A 94 2.48 8.63 4.77
N LEU A 95 3.36 7.63 4.72
CA LEU A 95 3.70 6.89 3.51
C LEU A 95 3.33 5.40 3.69
N PRO A 96 2.42 4.84 2.86
CA PRO A 96 2.10 3.42 2.90
C PRO A 96 3.28 2.54 2.44
N LEU A 97 3.78 1.64 3.30
CA LEU A 97 4.72 0.58 2.92
C LEU A 97 3.98 -0.57 2.22
N MET A 98 3.44 -0.25 1.05
CA MET A 98 2.60 -1.14 0.24
C MET A 98 3.04 -1.09 -1.21
N LEU A 99 3.09 -2.26 -1.85
CA LEU A 99 3.52 -2.39 -3.23
C LEU A 99 2.51 -1.75 -4.20
N LEU A 100 1.21 -1.96 -3.97
CA LEU A 100 0.16 -1.58 -4.91
C LEU A 100 -0.93 -0.76 -4.21
N GLY A 101 -1.59 0.11 -4.98
CA GLY A 101 -2.70 0.94 -4.50
C GLY A 101 -3.99 0.11 -4.38
N ALA A 102 -4.21 -0.54 -3.24
CA ALA A 102 -5.45 -1.27 -2.93
C ALA A 102 -6.10 -0.72 -1.65
N GLY A 103 -7.13 -1.41 -1.13
CA GLY A 103 -7.97 -0.99 0.02
C GLY A 103 -7.24 -0.17 1.09
N HIS A 104 -6.17 -0.70 1.69
CA HIS A 104 -5.42 0.00 2.74
C HIS A 104 -4.75 1.30 2.29
N ALA A 105 -4.10 1.31 1.13
CA ALA A 105 -3.47 2.52 0.59
C ALA A 105 -4.50 3.53 0.07
N LYS A 106 -5.67 3.06 -0.39
CA LYS A 106 -6.73 3.91 -0.95
C LYS A 106 -7.72 4.42 0.12
N SER A 107 -7.78 3.80 1.29
CA SER A 107 -8.79 4.10 2.32
C SER A 107 -8.21 4.28 3.73
N ASP A 108 -7.57 3.25 4.30
CA ASP A 108 -7.21 3.25 5.72
C ASP A 108 -6.13 4.28 6.06
N VAL A 109 -5.05 4.33 5.26
CA VAL A 109 -3.99 5.33 5.47
C VAL A 109 -4.51 6.76 5.20
N PRO A 110 -5.27 7.03 4.11
CA PRO A 110 -5.95 8.32 3.95
C PRO A 110 -6.86 8.70 5.13
N ALA A 111 -7.58 7.75 5.72
CA ALA A 111 -8.44 8.01 6.88
C ALA A 111 -7.63 8.49 8.09
N ILE A 112 -6.51 7.82 8.39
CA ILE A 112 -5.56 8.26 9.44
C ILE A 112 -5.08 9.69 9.17
N VAL A 113 -4.73 10.01 7.93
CA VAL A 113 -4.27 11.35 7.55
C VAL A 113 -5.37 12.40 7.74
N VAL A 114 -6.60 12.13 7.29
CA VAL A 114 -7.74 13.06 7.43
C VAL A 114 -8.06 13.29 8.91
N GLU A 115 -8.18 12.23 9.70
CA GLU A 115 -8.45 12.32 11.13
C GLU A 115 -7.36 13.12 11.85
N SER A 116 -6.10 12.84 11.56
CA SER A 116 -4.97 13.51 12.19
C SER A 116 -4.91 15.00 11.83
N ARG A 117 -5.30 15.38 10.61
CA ARG A 117 -5.41 16.80 10.21
C ARG A 117 -6.49 17.55 11.01
N LEU A 118 -7.57 16.86 11.38
CA LEU A 118 -8.62 17.44 12.22
C LEU A 118 -8.12 17.61 13.67
N ARG A 119 -7.39 16.63 14.21
CA ARG A 119 -6.82 16.70 15.56
C ARG A 119 -5.69 17.73 15.69
N TYR A 120 -4.88 17.90 14.63
CA TYR A 120 -3.68 18.73 14.63
C TYR A 120 -3.68 19.79 13.50
N PRO A 121 -4.56 20.80 13.56
CA PRO A 121 -4.77 21.76 12.46
C PRO A 121 -3.57 22.67 12.16
N ASN A 122 -2.55 22.70 13.04
CA ASN A 122 -1.34 23.49 12.86
C ASN A 122 -0.14 22.67 12.33
N ILE A 123 -0.33 21.38 12.06
CA ILE A 123 0.71 20.48 11.56
C ILE A 123 0.42 20.17 10.08
N ASP A 124 1.43 20.28 9.23
CA ASP A 124 1.35 19.93 7.81
C ASP A 124 1.43 18.41 7.65
N ILE A 125 0.27 17.73 7.70
CA ILE A 125 0.21 16.27 7.54
C ILE A 125 -0.06 15.95 6.08
N VAL A 126 0.85 15.22 5.43
CA VAL A 126 0.82 14.94 3.99
C VAL A 126 0.72 13.44 3.75
N PHE A 127 -0.18 13.03 2.85
CA PHE A 127 -0.26 11.63 2.40
C PHE A 127 0.75 11.39 1.26
N GLY A 128 1.63 10.42 1.45
CA GLY A 128 2.57 9.94 0.43
C GLY A 128 1.97 8.79 -0.41
N SER A 129 2.44 8.66 -1.64
CA SER A 129 2.01 7.56 -2.51
C SER A 129 2.62 6.21 -2.08
N PRO A 130 1.92 5.08 -2.27
CA PRO A 130 2.53 3.75 -2.15
C PRO A 130 3.68 3.58 -3.16
N PHE A 131 4.42 2.48 -3.06
CA PHE A 131 5.56 2.25 -3.96
C PHE A 131 5.13 2.20 -5.43
N GLY A 132 4.05 1.47 -5.72
CA GLY A 132 3.66 1.18 -7.09
C GLY A 132 4.67 0.23 -7.75
N ILE A 133 4.69 0.25 -9.08
CA ILE A 133 5.64 -0.51 -9.88
C ILE A 133 6.78 0.44 -10.26
N VAL A 134 7.95 0.22 -9.66
CA VAL A 134 9.16 1.03 -9.89
C VAL A 134 10.31 0.13 -10.36
N PRO A 135 11.27 0.66 -11.14
CA PRO A 135 12.40 -0.11 -11.66
C PRO A 135 13.17 -0.85 -10.55
N GLU A 136 13.36 -0.23 -9.39
CA GLU A 136 14.11 -0.82 -8.29
C GLU A 136 13.48 -2.12 -7.77
N LEU A 137 12.14 -2.23 -7.78
CA LEU A 137 11.47 -3.48 -7.40
C LEU A 137 11.71 -4.56 -8.47
N ILE A 138 11.65 -4.20 -9.75
CA ILE A 138 11.94 -5.16 -10.82
C ILE A 138 13.38 -5.65 -10.74
N GLU A 139 14.33 -4.74 -10.49
CA GLU A 139 15.75 -5.07 -10.30
C GLU A 139 15.97 -6.00 -9.08
N ILE A 140 15.34 -5.72 -7.93
CA ILE A 140 15.44 -6.61 -6.75
C ILE A 140 14.93 -8.01 -7.10
N ALA A 141 13.76 -8.11 -7.74
CA ALA A 141 13.19 -9.39 -8.13
C ALA A 141 14.08 -10.14 -9.13
N ALA A 142 14.64 -9.42 -10.11
CA ALA A 142 15.55 -9.99 -11.10
C ALA A 142 16.86 -10.48 -10.46
N ASP A 143 17.44 -9.72 -9.54
CA ASP A 143 18.64 -10.12 -8.80
C ASP A 143 18.38 -11.37 -7.96
N ASN A 144 17.23 -11.45 -7.29
CA ASN A 144 16.84 -12.62 -6.51
C ASN A 144 16.69 -13.86 -7.40
N LEU A 145 16.08 -13.71 -8.59
CA LEU A 145 15.96 -14.78 -9.58
C LEU A 145 17.34 -15.21 -10.12
N ALA A 146 18.24 -14.27 -10.36
CA ALA A 146 19.60 -14.56 -10.81
C ALA A 146 20.42 -15.29 -9.73
N GLN A 147 20.28 -14.92 -8.46
CA GLN A 147 20.99 -15.56 -7.34
C GLN A 147 20.68 -17.05 -7.18
N VAL A 148 19.50 -17.48 -7.62
CA VAL A 148 19.06 -18.89 -7.59
C VAL A 148 19.13 -19.57 -8.95
N ASP A 149 19.85 -18.98 -9.92
CA ASP A 149 20.03 -19.50 -11.29
C ASP A 149 18.70 -19.81 -11.99
N ALA A 150 17.74 -18.87 -11.86
CA ALA A 150 16.39 -19.00 -12.39
C ALA A 150 16.06 -18.02 -13.54
N ALA A 151 17.02 -17.22 -13.99
CA ALA A 151 16.84 -16.34 -15.15
C ALA A 151 16.57 -17.16 -16.43
N GLY A 152 15.69 -16.67 -17.30
CA GLY A 152 15.27 -17.37 -18.52
C GLY A 152 14.33 -18.58 -18.32
N LEU A 153 14.14 -19.07 -17.09
CA LEU A 153 13.15 -20.12 -16.82
C LEU A 153 11.71 -19.59 -16.99
N PRO A 154 10.73 -20.47 -17.28
CA PRO A 154 9.31 -20.10 -17.18
C PRO A 154 9.02 -19.54 -15.79
N LEU A 155 8.41 -18.36 -15.72
CA LEU A 155 8.23 -17.60 -14.49
C LEU A 155 6.81 -17.73 -13.95
N VAL A 156 6.71 -18.06 -12.67
CA VAL A 156 5.50 -17.95 -11.88
C VAL A 156 5.65 -16.77 -10.93
N VAL A 157 4.73 -15.81 -10.99
CA VAL A 157 4.68 -14.70 -10.02
C VAL A 157 3.45 -14.85 -9.15
N ILE A 158 3.66 -14.99 -7.84
CA ILE A 158 2.57 -15.10 -6.87
C ILE A 158 2.40 -13.78 -6.14
N ALA A 159 1.24 -13.16 -6.30
CA ALA A 159 0.85 -11.93 -5.60
C ALA A 159 -0.23 -12.21 -4.55
N ARG A 160 -0.53 -11.23 -3.70
CA ARG A 160 -1.58 -11.39 -2.67
C ARG A 160 -2.96 -11.60 -3.30
N GLY A 161 -3.32 -10.73 -4.25
CA GLY A 161 -4.66 -10.66 -4.85
C GLY A 161 -5.62 -9.83 -4.00
N THR A 162 -6.54 -9.08 -4.60
CA THR A 162 -7.46 -8.20 -3.86
C THR A 162 -8.81 -8.09 -4.55
N SER A 163 -9.82 -7.55 -3.85
CA SER A 163 -11.12 -7.23 -4.45
C SER A 163 -11.08 -5.95 -5.30
N ASP A 164 -9.94 -5.28 -5.37
CA ASP A 164 -9.67 -4.14 -6.24
C ASP A 164 -9.07 -4.62 -7.58
N PRO A 165 -9.82 -4.56 -8.70
CA PRO A 165 -9.34 -5.06 -9.98
C PRO A 165 -8.16 -4.25 -10.54
N ASP A 166 -8.04 -2.97 -10.19
CA ASP A 166 -6.93 -2.10 -10.62
C ASP A 166 -5.61 -2.60 -10.03
N ALA A 167 -5.57 -2.86 -8.72
CA ALA A 167 -4.41 -3.43 -8.06
C ALA A 167 -4.07 -4.85 -8.57
N ASN A 168 -5.06 -5.66 -8.95
CA ASN A 168 -4.79 -6.96 -9.57
C ASN A 168 -4.16 -6.80 -10.97
N ALA A 169 -4.64 -5.83 -11.76
CA ALA A 169 -4.07 -5.51 -13.07
C ALA A 169 -2.64 -4.98 -12.94
N GLU A 170 -2.36 -4.16 -11.92
CA GLU A 170 -0.99 -3.72 -11.61
C GLU A 170 -0.07 -4.88 -11.22
N ALA A 171 -0.55 -5.84 -10.41
CA ALA A 171 0.24 -7.04 -10.10
C ALA A 171 0.59 -7.83 -11.37
N SER A 172 -0.37 -8.00 -12.28
CA SER A 172 -0.13 -8.66 -13.57
C SER A 172 0.83 -7.87 -14.46
N LYS A 173 0.73 -6.53 -14.47
CA LYS A 173 1.68 -5.65 -15.16
C LYS A 173 3.09 -5.82 -14.59
N ALA A 174 3.23 -5.85 -13.27
CA ALA A 174 4.51 -6.06 -12.60
C ALA A 174 5.12 -7.42 -12.99
N GLY A 175 4.32 -8.49 -12.97
CA GLY A 175 4.73 -9.80 -13.44
C GLY A 175 5.19 -9.78 -14.90
N ARG A 176 4.47 -9.09 -15.80
CA ARG A 176 4.88 -8.96 -17.19
C ARG A 176 6.22 -8.23 -17.34
N LEU A 177 6.39 -7.11 -16.66
CA LEU A 177 7.64 -6.35 -16.71
C LEU A 177 8.82 -7.17 -16.18
N LEU A 178 8.61 -7.91 -15.09
CA LEU A 178 9.63 -8.81 -14.55
C LEU A 178 9.99 -9.91 -15.54
N ALA A 179 9.00 -10.57 -16.16
CA ALA A 179 9.24 -11.62 -17.15
C ALA A 179 10.09 -11.14 -18.34
N GLU A 180 9.80 -9.94 -18.87
CA GLU A 180 10.61 -9.31 -19.93
C GLU A 180 12.03 -9.00 -19.44
N TRP A 181 12.16 -8.54 -18.20
CA TRP A 181 13.46 -8.18 -17.62
C TRP A 181 14.39 -9.38 -17.45
N VAL A 182 13.83 -10.55 -17.10
CA VAL A 182 14.61 -11.79 -16.90
C VAL A 182 14.59 -12.73 -18.11
N ASP A 183 14.15 -12.23 -19.28
CA ASP A 183 14.05 -12.99 -20.54
C ASP A 183 13.26 -14.31 -20.38
N SER A 184 12.19 -14.28 -19.59
CA SER A 184 11.34 -15.46 -19.37
C SER A 184 10.39 -15.65 -20.54
N GLY A 185 10.53 -16.77 -21.24
CA GLY A 185 9.68 -17.13 -22.38
C GLY A 185 8.22 -17.44 -22.04
N PHE A 186 7.87 -17.55 -20.75
CA PHE A 186 6.52 -17.83 -20.29
C PHE A 186 6.27 -17.22 -18.91
N LEU A 187 5.11 -16.58 -18.71
CA LEU A 187 4.70 -16.03 -17.43
C LEU A 187 3.34 -16.58 -17.02
N GLN A 188 3.26 -17.09 -15.79
CA GLN A 188 2.00 -17.39 -15.11
C GLN A 188 1.86 -16.53 -13.86
N MET A 189 0.77 -15.77 -13.78
CA MET A 189 0.36 -15.11 -12.54
C MET A 189 -0.40 -16.09 -11.65
N GLY A 190 -0.23 -15.98 -10.35
CA GLY A 190 -1.11 -16.62 -9.36
C GLY A 190 -1.33 -15.73 -8.16
N PHE A 191 -2.39 -16.02 -7.40
CA PHE A 191 -2.78 -15.21 -6.26
C PHE A 191 -3.04 -16.05 -5.02
N THR A 192 -2.62 -15.55 -3.86
CA THR A 192 -2.86 -16.26 -2.59
C THR A 192 -4.33 -16.23 -2.14
N GLY A 193 -5.16 -15.36 -2.73
CA GLY A 193 -6.59 -15.26 -2.45
C GLY A 193 -7.27 -14.07 -3.13
N MET A 194 -8.57 -13.91 -2.88
CA MET A 194 -9.46 -12.82 -3.34
C MET A 194 -9.68 -12.68 -4.85
N THR A 195 -8.71 -13.08 -5.67
CA THR A 195 -8.76 -13.03 -7.13
C THR A 195 -8.13 -14.30 -7.71
N TRP A 196 -8.27 -14.48 -9.02
CA TRP A 196 -7.93 -15.71 -9.72
C TRP A 196 -6.86 -15.49 -10.80
N PRO A 197 -6.09 -16.53 -11.16
CA PRO A 197 -6.10 -17.89 -10.60
C PRO A 197 -5.47 -17.96 -9.19
N LEU A 198 -5.93 -18.88 -8.34
CA LEU A 198 -5.28 -19.09 -7.04
C LEU A 198 -3.93 -19.78 -7.22
N THR A 199 -3.05 -19.71 -6.21
CA THR A 199 -1.73 -20.35 -6.26
C THR A 199 -1.78 -21.81 -6.75
N PRO A 200 -2.66 -22.71 -6.24
CA PRO A 200 -2.74 -24.07 -6.76
C PRO A 200 -3.14 -24.14 -8.24
N ASP A 201 -4.12 -23.33 -8.66
CA ASP A 201 -4.60 -23.32 -10.05
C ASP A 201 -3.50 -22.84 -11.01
N ALA A 202 -2.75 -21.81 -10.61
CA ALA A 202 -1.63 -21.28 -11.37
C ALA A 202 -0.51 -22.33 -11.54
N LEU A 203 -0.20 -23.07 -10.47
CA LEU A 203 0.78 -24.16 -10.51
C LEU A 203 0.28 -25.32 -11.38
N ASP A 204 -0.99 -25.69 -11.27
CA ASP A 204 -1.57 -26.74 -12.11
C ASP A 204 -1.47 -26.39 -13.60
N LEU A 205 -1.78 -25.15 -13.99
CA LEU A 205 -1.61 -24.69 -15.38
C LEU A 205 -0.17 -24.92 -15.87
N VAL A 206 0.82 -24.53 -15.06
CA VAL A 206 2.25 -24.72 -15.36
C VAL A 206 2.61 -26.20 -15.48
N GLY A 207 2.07 -27.05 -14.60
CA GLY A 207 2.30 -28.50 -14.64
C GLY A 207 1.82 -29.16 -15.93
N HIS A 208 0.76 -28.64 -16.56
CA HIS A 208 0.24 -29.17 -17.83
C HIS A 208 1.07 -28.75 -19.06
N LEU A 209 1.95 -27.76 -18.95
CA LEU A 209 2.74 -27.23 -20.07
C LEU A 209 4.02 -28.03 -20.35
N GLY A 210 4.33 -29.05 -19.53
CA GLY A 210 5.48 -29.93 -19.75
C GLY A 210 6.83 -29.35 -19.33
N HIS A 211 6.85 -28.23 -18.60
CA HIS A 211 8.07 -27.69 -18.01
C HIS A 211 8.58 -28.60 -16.88
N ARG A 212 9.90 -28.84 -16.82
CA ARG A 212 10.52 -29.61 -15.74
C ARG A 212 11.02 -28.75 -14.58
N ARG A 213 11.30 -27.49 -14.86
CA ARG A 213 11.82 -26.48 -13.93
C ARG A 213 11.11 -25.17 -14.21
N VAL A 214 10.65 -24.49 -13.16
CA VAL A 214 10.05 -23.16 -13.25
C VAL A 214 10.59 -22.25 -12.16
N ALA A 215 10.77 -20.99 -12.49
CA ALA A 215 11.12 -19.95 -11.53
C ALA A 215 9.87 -19.47 -10.79
N LEU A 216 10.03 -19.13 -9.52
CA LEU A 216 8.97 -18.56 -8.71
C LEU A 216 9.46 -17.28 -8.04
N PHE A 217 8.65 -16.22 -8.11
CA PHE A 217 8.85 -15.02 -7.31
C PHE A 217 7.56 -14.61 -6.60
N PHE A 218 7.66 -14.30 -5.31
CA PHE A 218 6.56 -13.75 -4.52
C PHE A 218 6.59 -12.23 -4.60
N TRP A 219 5.57 -11.62 -5.23
CA TRP A 219 5.39 -10.16 -5.29
C TRP A 219 4.88 -9.61 -3.95
N PHE A 220 5.72 -9.71 -2.92
CA PHE A 220 5.45 -9.39 -1.53
C PHE A 220 6.63 -8.61 -0.94
N LEU A 221 6.33 -7.59 -0.13
CA LEU A 221 7.38 -6.77 0.46
C LEU A 221 8.16 -7.51 1.55
N CYS A 222 7.46 -8.27 2.39
CA CYS A 222 8.03 -8.97 3.54
C CYS A 222 7.43 -10.37 3.66
N ASN A 223 8.08 -11.21 4.47
CA ASN A 223 7.58 -12.55 4.75
C ASN A 223 6.21 -12.53 5.47
N GLY A 224 5.52 -13.66 5.45
CA GLY A 224 4.37 -13.90 6.31
C GLY A 224 3.62 -15.19 6.00
N LYS A 225 2.53 -15.42 6.74
CA LYS A 225 1.73 -16.65 6.69
C LYS A 225 1.20 -17.01 5.29
N LEU A 226 1.00 -16.01 4.42
CA LEU A 226 0.53 -16.24 3.05
C LEU A 226 1.63 -16.85 2.17
N ILE A 227 2.88 -16.42 2.33
CA ILE A 227 4.03 -17.01 1.64
C ILE A 227 4.30 -18.40 2.19
N GLU A 228 4.24 -18.58 3.52
CA GLU A 228 4.39 -19.89 4.17
C GLU A 228 3.37 -20.90 3.63
N ARG A 229 2.09 -20.53 3.60
CA ARG A 229 1.03 -21.37 3.00
C ARG A 229 1.26 -21.65 1.52
N ALA A 230 1.65 -20.64 0.75
CA ALA A 230 1.91 -20.83 -0.67
C ALA A 230 3.07 -21.81 -0.90
N ARG A 231 4.12 -21.76 -0.07
CA ARG A 231 5.23 -22.72 -0.11
C ARG A 231 4.80 -24.15 0.21
N GLU A 232 3.87 -24.35 1.16
CA GLU A 232 3.26 -25.67 1.40
C GLU A 232 2.53 -26.18 0.15
N GLN A 233 1.78 -25.31 -0.54
CA GLN A 233 1.09 -25.65 -1.79
C GLN A 233 2.06 -25.99 -2.93
N ILE A 234 3.18 -25.25 -3.02
CA ILE A 234 4.25 -25.48 -4.00
C ILE A 234 4.97 -26.81 -3.74
N ALA A 235 5.24 -27.14 -2.47
CA ALA A 235 5.84 -28.41 -2.10
C ALA A 235 4.94 -29.59 -2.49
N ALA A 236 3.64 -29.50 -2.19
CA ALA A 236 2.66 -30.51 -2.59
C ALA A 236 2.52 -30.64 -4.12
N PHE A 237 2.60 -29.53 -4.85
CA PHE A 237 2.63 -29.53 -6.32
C PHE A 237 3.89 -30.22 -6.86
N THR A 238 5.06 -29.91 -6.32
CA THR A 238 6.35 -30.50 -6.70
C THR A 238 6.33 -32.01 -6.47
N GLU A 239 5.85 -32.47 -5.31
CA GLU A 239 5.73 -33.89 -4.97
C GLU A 239 4.79 -34.63 -5.93
N ARG A 240 3.66 -34.02 -6.29
CA ARG A 240 2.66 -34.63 -7.18
C ARG A 240 3.12 -34.71 -8.64
N THR A 241 3.85 -33.70 -9.12
CA THR A 241 4.11 -33.53 -10.56
C THR A 241 5.56 -33.80 -10.96
N GLY A 242 6.50 -33.75 -10.02
CA GLY A 242 7.93 -33.81 -10.28
C GLY A 242 8.50 -32.54 -10.93
N VAL A 243 7.71 -31.48 -11.10
CA VAL A 243 8.19 -30.18 -11.59
C VAL A 243 8.94 -29.46 -10.48
N GLU A 244 10.21 -29.15 -10.70
CA GLU A 244 11.02 -28.38 -9.75
C GLU A 244 10.60 -26.89 -9.79
N VAL A 245 10.24 -26.34 -8.63
CA VAL A 245 9.95 -24.93 -8.46
C VAL A 245 11.11 -24.24 -7.76
N VAL A 246 11.80 -23.36 -8.48
CA VAL A 246 12.95 -22.60 -7.97
C VAL A 246 12.44 -21.32 -7.31
N ASP A 247 12.32 -21.35 -5.98
CA ASP A 247 11.82 -20.24 -5.16
C ASP A 247 12.88 -19.13 -4.99
N ALA A 248 12.70 -18.01 -5.67
CA ALA A 248 13.52 -16.80 -5.57
C ALA A 248 13.07 -15.85 -4.45
N GLY A 249 12.12 -16.26 -3.61
CA GLY A 249 11.68 -15.50 -2.45
C GLY A 249 10.84 -14.27 -2.80
N TYR A 250 11.08 -13.19 -2.06
CA TYR A 250 10.31 -11.95 -2.05
C TYR A 250 11.27 -10.76 -1.85
N PHE A 251 10.79 -9.51 -1.84
CA PHE A 251 11.67 -8.33 -1.79
C PHE A 251 12.55 -8.24 -0.54
N GLY A 252 11.93 -8.33 0.65
CA GLY A 252 12.66 -8.17 1.91
C GLY A 252 13.22 -6.75 2.13
N PRO A 253 14.05 -6.54 3.15
CA PRO A 253 14.61 -5.23 3.48
C PRO A 253 15.84 -4.88 2.61
N ASP A 254 15.67 -4.89 1.29
CA ASP A 254 16.72 -4.48 0.33
C ASP A 254 16.97 -2.97 0.44
N ALA A 255 18.24 -2.57 0.42
CA ALA A 255 18.66 -1.18 0.60
C ALA A 255 18.06 -0.23 -0.45
N ARG A 256 17.78 -0.70 -1.67
CA ARG A 256 17.16 0.11 -2.73
C ARG A 256 15.75 0.59 -2.37
N LEU A 257 15.05 -0.10 -1.47
CA LEU A 257 13.73 0.34 -0.99
C LEU A 257 13.81 1.69 -0.27
N SER A 258 14.90 1.96 0.46
CA SER A 258 15.08 3.25 1.14
C SER A 258 15.14 4.41 0.15
N ALA A 259 15.76 4.22 -1.01
CA ALA A 259 15.81 5.22 -2.08
C ALA A 259 14.43 5.46 -2.71
N VAL A 260 13.61 4.41 -2.85
CA VAL A 260 12.22 4.54 -3.30
C VAL A 260 11.41 5.34 -2.27
N ILE A 261 11.54 5.01 -0.98
CA ILE A 261 10.86 5.71 0.12
C ILE A 261 11.28 7.18 0.17
N GLU A 262 12.57 7.48 0.08
CA GLU A 262 13.13 8.83 0.03
C GLU A 262 12.54 9.63 -1.13
N ARG A 263 12.44 9.02 -2.32
CA ARG A 263 11.80 9.63 -3.49
C ARG A 263 10.32 9.94 -3.23
N ARG A 264 9.55 8.97 -2.70
CA ARG A 264 8.13 9.16 -2.35
C ARG A 264 7.92 10.23 -1.27
N TYR A 265 8.82 10.30 -0.29
CA TYR A 265 8.82 11.35 0.72
C TYR A 265 9.03 12.73 0.09
N ARG A 266 10.06 12.89 -0.76
CA ARG A 266 10.31 14.17 -1.45
C ARG A 266 9.17 14.58 -2.38
N GLU A 267 8.58 13.63 -3.12
CA GLU A 267 7.40 13.86 -3.95
C GLU A 267 6.22 14.41 -3.13
N ALA A 268 5.97 13.83 -1.95
CA ALA A 268 4.93 14.28 -1.03
C ALA A 268 5.21 15.71 -0.51
N VAL A 269 6.44 15.98 -0.06
CA VAL A 269 6.84 17.31 0.44
C VAL A 269 6.72 18.41 -0.63
N HIS A 270 7.05 18.09 -1.88
CA HIS A 270 7.02 19.06 -2.99
C HIS A 270 5.67 19.11 -3.73
N GLY A 271 4.63 18.46 -3.22
CA GLY A 271 3.28 18.50 -3.80
C GLY A 271 3.17 17.86 -5.18
N ARG A 272 4.00 16.85 -5.48
CA ARG A 272 3.95 16.07 -6.73
C ARG A 272 3.57 14.61 -6.47
N PRO A 273 2.38 14.31 -5.92
CA PRO A 273 1.95 12.92 -5.80
C PRO A 273 1.72 12.34 -7.22
N THR A 274 2.62 11.46 -7.67
CA THR A 274 2.34 10.58 -8.80
C THR A 274 1.48 9.44 -8.30
N VAL A 275 0.17 9.57 -8.48
CA VAL A 275 -0.75 8.49 -8.20
C VAL A 275 -1.10 7.76 -9.49
N ASN A 276 -1.19 6.43 -9.41
CA ASN A 276 -1.79 5.55 -10.42
C ASN A 276 -3.33 5.68 -10.48
N CYS A 277 -3.93 6.66 -9.80
CA CYS A 277 -5.37 6.71 -9.53
C CYS A 277 -6.28 7.02 -10.74
N ASP A 278 -5.75 7.27 -11.94
CA ASP A 278 -6.57 7.48 -13.14
C ASP A 278 -7.36 6.22 -13.54
N THR A 279 -6.88 5.03 -13.13
CA THR A 279 -7.56 3.73 -13.31
C THR A 279 -8.19 3.19 -12.02
N CYS A 280 -8.36 4.00 -10.98
CA CYS A 280 -8.97 3.54 -9.73
C CYS A 280 -10.47 3.24 -9.90
N ALA A 281 -10.94 2.05 -9.51
CA ALA A 281 -12.35 1.65 -9.58
C ALA A 281 -13.33 2.53 -8.78
N TYR A 282 -12.83 3.34 -7.84
CA TYR A 282 -13.63 4.32 -7.10
C TYR A 282 -13.70 5.69 -7.78
N ARG A 283 -12.82 5.96 -8.76
CA ARG A 283 -12.79 7.20 -9.55
C ARG A 283 -13.32 7.02 -10.97
N ALA A 284 -13.22 5.81 -11.52
CA ALA A 284 -13.71 5.45 -12.83
C ALA A 284 -14.59 4.19 -12.76
N PRO A 285 -15.68 4.10 -13.54
CA PRO A 285 -16.57 2.95 -13.53
C PRO A 285 -15.96 1.77 -14.31
N PHE A 286 -15.46 0.76 -13.59
CA PHE A 286 -14.95 -0.47 -14.20
C PHE A 286 -16.06 -1.53 -14.36
N PRO A 287 -16.07 -2.32 -15.45
CA PRO A 287 -17.00 -3.43 -15.61
C PRO A 287 -16.96 -4.40 -14.41
N GLY A 288 -18.14 -4.79 -13.90
CA GLY A 288 -18.27 -5.72 -12.77
C GLY A 288 -18.10 -5.13 -11.37
N VAL A 289 -17.63 -3.88 -11.26
CA VAL A 289 -17.54 -3.12 -9.99
C VAL A 289 -17.94 -1.65 -10.16
N ALA A 290 -18.81 -1.38 -11.15
CA ALA A 290 -19.18 -0.02 -11.54
C ALA A 290 -19.90 0.75 -10.42
N ASP A 291 -20.55 0.03 -9.52
CA ASP A 291 -21.23 0.53 -8.32
C ASP A 291 -20.28 1.17 -7.30
N LYS A 292 -18.96 0.89 -7.39
CA LYS A 292 -17.94 1.49 -6.52
C LYS A 292 -17.56 2.92 -6.91
N ALA A 293 -17.84 3.34 -8.14
CA ALA A 293 -17.48 4.68 -8.62
C ALA A 293 -18.20 5.76 -7.79
N GLY A 294 -17.42 6.66 -7.17
CA GLY A 294 -17.94 7.72 -6.31
C GLY A 294 -18.37 7.29 -4.90
N GLN A 295 -18.26 6.01 -4.55
CA GLN A 295 -18.57 5.53 -3.20
C GLN A 295 -17.38 5.73 -2.25
N PRO A 296 -17.64 6.01 -0.95
CA PRO A 296 -16.63 5.86 0.10
C PRO A 296 -16.14 4.41 0.14
N ILE A 297 -14.82 4.21 0.28
CA ILE A 297 -14.26 2.87 0.39
C ILE A 297 -14.60 2.32 1.79
N GLY A 298 -15.55 1.39 1.86
CA GLY A 298 -15.94 0.74 3.11
C GLY A 298 -14.82 -0.16 3.66
N VAL A 299 -14.32 0.15 4.86
CA VAL A 299 -13.20 -0.54 5.50
C VAL A 299 -13.69 -1.60 6.49
N GLY A 300 -13.72 -2.86 6.05
CA GLY A 300 -13.76 -3.97 6.99
C GLY A 300 -12.43 -4.06 7.74
N HIS A 301 -12.48 -3.92 9.06
CA HIS A 301 -11.36 -4.03 10.03
C HIS A 301 -10.45 -2.82 10.23
N SER A 302 -10.91 -1.60 9.93
CA SER A 302 -10.31 -0.41 10.54
C SER A 302 -11.10 -0.02 11.79
N HIS A 303 -10.43 0.03 12.95
CA HIS A 303 -11.03 0.52 14.20
C HIS A 303 -11.56 1.96 14.07
N LEU A 304 -11.20 2.69 12.99
CA LEU A 304 -11.69 4.04 12.67
C LEU A 304 -13.14 4.09 12.14
N ALA A 305 -13.76 2.96 11.77
CA ALA A 305 -15.15 2.94 11.28
C ALA A 305 -16.19 2.59 12.35
N ALA A 306 -15.78 2.20 13.56
CA ALA A 306 -16.69 1.71 14.59
C ALA A 306 -17.41 2.85 15.35
N GLU A 307 -16.85 4.06 15.40
CA GLU A 307 -17.37 5.14 16.27
C GLU A 307 -18.56 5.92 15.70
N HIS A 308 -19.02 5.62 14.48
CA HIS A 308 -20.20 6.27 13.90
C HIS A 308 -21.50 5.44 13.96
N ARG A 309 -21.57 4.37 14.76
CA ARG A 309 -22.80 3.59 14.97
C ARG A 309 -23.35 3.70 16.40
N HIS A 310 -23.72 4.92 16.81
CA HIS A 310 -24.60 5.09 17.96
C HIS A 310 -25.72 6.08 17.66
N HIS A 311 -26.81 5.59 17.07
CA HIS A 311 -28.17 6.07 17.32
C HIS A 311 -29.16 4.93 17.01
N HIS A 312 -29.23 3.94 17.90
CA HIS A 312 -30.44 3.14 18.04
C HIS A 312 -31.33 3.86 19.05
N GLY A 313 -32.33 4.59 18.55
CA GLY A 313 -33.44 5.04 19.37
C GLY A 313 -34.25 3.82 19.81
N HIS A 314 -34.11 3.42 21.07
CA HIS A 314 -35.06 2.52 21.71
C HIS A 314 -36.17 3.38 22.32
N GLU A 315 -37.28 3.53 21.59
CA GLU A 315 -38.54 3.92 22.23
C GLU A 315 -39.02 2.74 23.08
N HIS A 316 -38.93 2.92 24.40
CA HIS A 316 -39.67 2.11 25.36
C HIS A 316 -41.13 2.59 25.34
N GLN A 317 -42.03 1.83 24.70
CA GLN A 317 -43.44 1.95 25.00
C GLN A 317 -43.79 0.94 26.10
N VAL A 318 -43.98 1.49 27.30
CA VAL A 318 -44.46 0.80 28.49
C VAL A 318 -45.90 0.35 28.23
N VAL A 319 -46.17 -0.94 28.49
CA VAL A 319 -47.52 -1.52 28.56
C VAL A 319 -48.11 -1.18 29.92
N ALA A 320 -49.32 -0.60 29.96
CA ALA A 320 -50.26 -0.77 31.07
C ALA A 320 -51.70 -0.41 30.65
N GLU A 321 -52.57 -1.41 30.80
CA GLU A 321 -54.05 -1.43 30.93
C GLU A 321 -54.96 -0.94 29.79
#